data_AF-A0A920S379-F1
#
_entry.id   AF-A0A920S379-F1
#
_cell.length_a   1.000
_cell.length_b   1.000
_cell.length_c   1.000
_cell.angle_alpha   90.00
_cell.angle_beta   90.00
_cell.angle_gamma   90.00
#
_symmetry.space_group_name_H-M   'P 1'
#
loop_
_entity.id
_entity.type
_entity.pdbx_description
1 polymer ?
#
loop_
_entity_poly.entity_id
_entity_poly.type
_entity_poly.pdbx_seq_one_letter_code
_entity_poly.pdbx_strand_id
1 'polypeptide(L)'
;MFGTYSGRWIPDSPEIRQNITRTLRFWNPYSDSSPVEGITEAISTFYEEDKKISIYVFGDDFPRGSIEAVCRYVSRINKADRFGNRLVRIHGIGFPTQVGYENGARFAHLMRKLSEQNGGTFVAIPHL
;
A
#
# COMPACT_ATOMS: atom_id res chain seq x y z
N MET A 1 -12.41 10.48 -0.43
CA MET A 1 -11.42 11.39 0.20
C MET A 1 -11.17 12.63 -0.65
N PHE A 2 -10.73 12.51 -1.92
CA PHE A 2 -10.57 13.64 -2.85
C PHE A 2 -11.44 13.46 -4.10
N GLY A 3 -12.74 13.74 -3.99
CA GLY A 3 -13.72 13.42 -5.05
C GLY A 3 -13.37 14.08 -6.39
N THR A 4 -12.88 15.32 -6.38
CA THR A 4 -12.41 16.00 -7.58
C THR A 4 -11.33 15.19 -8.29
N TYR A 5 -10.44 14.48 -7.59
CA TYR A 5 -9.35 13.72 -8.20
C TYR A 5 -9.60 12.21 -8.27
N SER A 6 -10.86 11.78 -8.24
CA SER A 6 -11.19 10.36 -8.37
C SER A 6 -10.63 9.78 -9.68
N GLY A 7 -9.83 8.72 -9.57
CA GLY A 7 -9.21 8.04 -10.71
C GLY A 7 -8.14 8.83 -11.46
N ARG A 8 -7.61 9.91 -10.90
CA ARG A 8 -6.57 10.74 -11.54
C ARG A 8 -5.51 11.20 -10.56
N TRP A 9 -4.28 11.35 -11.04
CA TRP A 9 -3.20 11.91 -10.25
C TRP A 9 -3.57 13.29 -9.69
N ILE A 10 -3.30 13.48 -8.40
CA ILE A 10 -3.47 14.77 -7.75
C ILE A 10 -2.23 15.61 -8.08
N PRO A 11 -2.37 16.82 -8.65
CA PRO A 11 -1.24 17.69 -8.92
C PRO A 11 -0.57 18.13 -7.62
N ASP A 12 0.76 18.20 -7.63
CA ASP A 12 1.53 18.58 -6.46
C ASP A 12 1.51 20.11 -6.24
N SER A 13 1.16 20.53 -5.03
CA SER A 13 1.31 21.91 -4.57
C SER A 13 1.39 21.96 -3.03
N PRO A 14 1.98 23.01 -2.43
CA PRO A 14 1.96 23.19 -0.98
C PRO A 14 0.55 23.15 -0.39
N GLU A 15 -0.43 23.74 -1.06
CA GLU A 15 -1.83 23.79 -0.65
C GLU A 15 -2.47 22.40 -0.69
N ILE A 16 -2.22 21.63 -1.76
CA ILE A 16 -2.69 20.25 -1.89
C ILE A 16 -2.09 19.36 -0.80
N ARG A 17 -0.78 19.43 -0.55
CA ARG A 17 -0.13 18.66 0.52
C ARG A 17 -0.71 18.99 1.89
N GLN A 18 -0.91 20.27 2.19
CA GLN A 18 -1.56 20.69 3.44
C GLN A 18 -2.99 20.16 3.54
N ASN A 19 -3.76 20.19 2.45
CA ASN A 19 -5.10 19.65 2.43
C ASN A 19 -5.10 18.14 2.69
N ILE A 20 -4.20 17.38 2.05
CA ILE A 20 -4.02 15.93 2.29
C ILE A 20 -3.80 15.66 3.78
N THR A 21 -2.84 16.35 4.41
CA THR A 21 -2.55 16.18 5.83
C THR A 21 -3.71 16.61 6.73
N ARG A 22 -4.49 17.63 6.37
CA ARG A 22 -5.69 18.04 7.12
C ARG A 22 -6.80 17.00 6.99
N THR A 23 -7.04 16.46 5.80
CA THR A 23 -8.06 15.43 5.58
C THR A 23 -7.69 14.13 6.30
N LEU A 24 -6.44 13.67 6.18
CA LEU A 24 -5.97 12.43 6.84
C LEU A 24 -6.15 12.46 8.36
N ARG A 25 -6.03 13.63 9.00
CA ARG A 25 -6.20 13.77 10.46
C ARG A 25 -7.57 13.35 10.97
N PHE A 26 -8.61 13.48 10.15
CA PHE A 26 -9.99 13.16 10.54
C PHE A 26 -10.57 12.02 9.70
N TRP A 27 -9.74 11.36 8.90
CA TRP A 27 -10.16 10.30 8.01
C TRP A 27 -10.31 8.99 8.81
N ASN A 28 -11.55 8.53 8.95
CA ASN A 28 -11.87 7.28 9.65
C ASN A 28 -12.98 6.49 8.93
N PRO A 29 -12.75 6.07 7.67
CA PRO A 29 -13.71 5.21 6.98
C PRO A 29 -13.57 3.76 7.46
N TYR A 30 -14.64 3.00 7.29
CA TYR A 30 -14.57 1.55 7.42
C TYR A 30 -13.72 0.93 6.30
N SER A 31 -12.96 -0.12 6.62
CA SER A 31 -12.18 -0.92 5.66
C SER A 31 -12.14 -2.38 6.08
N ASP A 32 -12.27 -3.28 5.11
CA ASP A 32 -12.22 -4.75 5.30
C ASP A 32 -10.80 -5.29 5.61
N SER A 33 -9.82 -4.40 5.87
CA SER A 33 -8.44 -4.73 6.28
C SER A 33 -7.71 -5.69 5.31
N SER A 34 -7.91 -5.47 4.00
CA SER A 34 -7.24 -6.21 2.94
C SER A 34 -6.36 -5.26 2.11
N PRO A 35 -5.01 -5.37 2.19
CA PRO A 35 -4.14 -4.54 1.37
C PRO A 35 -4.19 -4.91 -0.12
N VAL A 36 -4.73 -6.08 -0.46
CA VAL A 36 -4.78 -6.59 -1.85
C VAL A 36 -5.62 -5.69 -2.73
N GLU A 37 -6.82 -5.35 -2.27
CA GLU A 37 -7.79 -4.58 -3.04
C GLU A 37 -7.23 -3.18 -3.31
N GLY A 38 -6.69 -2.51 -2.28
CA GLY A 38 -6.07 -1.20 -2.42
C GLY A 38 -4.86 -1.19 -3.35
N ILE A 39 -3.97 -2.19 -3.26
CA ILE A 39 -2.82 -2.32 -4.19
C ILE A 39 -3.30 -2.55 -5.62
N THR A 40 -4.32 -3.38 -5.80
CA THR A 40 -4.86 -3.73 -7.12
C THR A 40 -5.46 -2.50 -7.78
N GLU A 41 -6.34 -1.80 -7.05
CA GLU A 41 -6.97 -0.56 -7.49
C GLU A 41 -5.90 0.50 -7.82
N ALA A 42 -4.88 0.65 -6.98
CA ALA A 42 -3.79 1.59 -7.23
C ALA A 42 -3.04 1.30 -8.55
N ILE A 43 -2.73 0.03 -8.83
CA ILE A 43 -2.04 -0.36 -10.07
C ILE A 43 -2.95 -0.21 -11.28
N SER A 44 -4.20 -0.68 -11.21
CA SER A 44 -5.13 -0.63 -12.35
C SER A 44 -5.49 0.80 -12.76
N THR A 45 -5.57 1.69 -11.77
CA THR A 45 -6.12 3.04 -11.98
C THR A 45 -5.04 4.07 -12.24
N PHE A 46 -3.85 3.93 -11.64
CA PHE A 46 -2.82 4.98 -11.68
C PHE A 46 -1.53 4.60 -12.42
N TYR A 47 -1.37 3.37 -12.90
CA TYR A 47 -0.16 3.01 -13.64
C TYR A 47 -0.03 3.83 -14.94
N GLU A 48 1.12 4.48 -15.13
CA GLU A 48 1.50 5.21 -16.33
C GLU A 48 2.97 4.91 -16.65
N GLU A 49 3.27 4.56 -17.90
CA GLU A 49 4.60 4.06 -18.33
C GLU A 49 5.72 5.09 -18.15
N ASP A 50 5.41 6.38 -18.26
CA ASP A 50 6.35 7.49 -18.11
C ASP A 50 6.62 7.86 -16.64
N LYS A 51 6.05 7.13 -15.66
CA LYS A 51 6.12 7.46 -14.24
C LYS A 51 6.78 6.37 -13.41
N LYS A 52 7.60 6.81 -12.45
CA LYS A 52 8.09 5.97 -11.36
C LYS A 52 7.11 6.03 -10.20
N ILE A 53 6.36 4.96 -10.00
CA ILE A 53 5.25 4.91 -9.04
C ILE A 53 5.64 4.11 -7.81
N SER A 54 5.27 4.62 -6.63
CA SER A 54 5.43 3.95 -5.34
C SER A 54 4.11 3.93 -4.59
N ILE A 55 3.71 2.75 -4.12
CA ILE A 55 2.54 2.53 -3.27
C ILE A 55 3.02 2.42 -1.83
N TYR A 56 2.39 3.15 -0.92
CA TYR A 56 2.65 3.08 0.51
C TYR A 56 1.42 2.54 1.22
N VAL A 57 1.55 1.35 1.81
CA VAL A 57 0.49 0.69 2.58
C VAL A 57 0.74 0.94 4.06
N PHE A 58 -0.23 1.58 4.71
CA PHE A 58 -0.23 1.82 6.15
C PHE A 58 -1.26 0.90 6.79
N GLY A 59 -0.87 0.15 7.82
CA GLY A 59 -1.79 -0.75 8.49
C GLY A 59 -1.17 -1.50 9.66
N ASP A 60 -2.00 -2.25 10.34
CA ASP A 60 -1.68 -3.02 11.55
C ASP A 60 -2.31 -4.41 11.56
N ASP A 61 -3.27 -4.68 10.66
CA ASP A 61 -4.10 -5.88 10.71
C ASP A 61 -4.17 -6.58 9.34
N PHE A 62 -4.08 -7.91 9.34
CA PHE A 62 -4.40 -8.75 8.18
C PHE A 62 -5.16 -10.00 8.64
N PRO A 63 -6.48 -9.90 8.84
CA PRO A 63 -7.26 -10.91 9.55
C PRO A 63 -7.58 -12.14 8.71
N ARG A 64 -7.72 -11.97 7.39
CA ARG A 64 -8.21 -13.00 6.47
C ARG A 64 -7.36 -13.07 5.21
N GLY A 65 -7.35 -14.24 4.58
CA GLY A 65 -6.64 -14.49 3.32
C GLY A 65 -5.26 -15.12 3.50
N SER A 66 -4.75 -15.68 2.40
CA SER A 66 -3.44 -16.34 2.35
C SER A 66 -2.38 -15.38 1.85
N ILE A 67 -1.33 -15.16 2.65
CA ILE A 67 -0.18 -14.32 2.28
C ILE A 67 0.41 -14.74 0.94
N GLU A 68 0.55 -16.05 0.71
CA GLU A 68 1.09 -16.60 -0.53
C GLU A 68 0.16 -16.29 -1.72
N ALA A 69 -1.16 -16.46 -1.55
CA ALA A 69 -2.12 -16.14 -2.60
C ALA A 69 -2.08 -14.65 -2.97
N VAL A 70 -1.98 -13.77 -1.97
CA VAL A 70 -1.80 -12.32 -2.18
C VAL A 70 -0.51 -12.04 -2.95
N CYS A 71 0.62 -12.57 -2.51
CA CYS A 71 1.90 -12.34 -3.17
C CYS A 71 1.89 -12.82 -4.63
N ARG A 72 1.31 -13.99 -4.91
CA ARG A 72 1.13 -14.50 -6.27
C ARG A 72 0.26 -13.57 -7.12
N TYR A 73 -0.85 -13.10 -6.56
CA TYR A 73 -1.76 -12.20 -7.26
C TYR A 73 -1.09 -10.86 -7.58
N VAL A 74 -0.45 -10.22 -6.59
CA VAL A 74 0.30 -8.98 -6.78
C VAL A 74 1.42 -9.15 -7.81
N SER A 75 2.16 -10.26 -7.78
CA SER A 75 3.20 -10.54 -8.78
C SER A 75 2.67 -10.66 -10.21
N ARG A 76 1.42 -11.12 -10.39
CA ARG A 76 0.77 -11.21 -11.71
C ARG A 76 0.34 -9.85 -12.26
N ILE A 77 -0.11 -8.93 -11.40
CA ILE A 77 -0.57 -7.60 -11.82
C ILE A 77 0.59 -6.60 -11.89
N ASN A 78 1.51 -6.64 -10.93
CA ASN A 78 2.74 -5.85 -10.92
C ASN A 78 3.84 -6.61 -11.66
N LYS A 79 3.67 -6.79 -12.97
CA LYS A 79 4.56 -7.62 -13.77
C LYS A 79 5.98 -7.07 -13.77
N ALA A 80 6.95 -7.98 -13.71
CA ALA A 80 8.35 -7.63 -13.91
C ALA A 80 8.67 -7.62 -15.41
N ASP A 81 9.50 -6.67 -15.83
CA ASP A 81 10.16 -6.71 -17.13
C ASP A 81 11.29 -7.76 -17.15
N ARG A 82 11.96 -7.90 -18.29
CA ARG A 82 13.08 -8.84 -18.48
C ARG A 82 14.28 -8.58 -17.56
N PHE A 83 14.35 -7.40 -16.94
CA PHE A 83 15.42 -6.98 -16.02
C PHE A 83 14.99 -7.07 -14.56
N GLY A 84 13.77 -7.52 -14.28
CA GLY A 84 13.22 -7.60 -12.94
C GLY A 84 12.59 -6.30 -12.42
N ASN A 85 12.50 -5.25 -13.24
CA ASN A 85 11.82 -4.02 -12.84
C ASN A 85 10.31 -4.23 -12.85
N ARG A 86 9.66 -3.81 -11.78
CA ARG A 86 8.20 -3.90 -11.61
C ARG A 86 7.54 -2.60 -12.07
N LEU A 87 6.24 -2.67 -12.40
CA LEU A 87 5.43 -1.50 -12.77
C LEU A 87 5.41 -0.44 -11.66
N VAL A 88 5.32 -0.89 -10.40
CA VAL A 88 5.32 -0.04 -9.21
C VAL A 88 6.19 -0.62 -8.11
N ARG A 89 6.70 0.23 -7.21
CA ARG A 89 7.28 -0.17 -5.93
C ARG A 89 6.21 -0.26 -4.85
N ILE A 90 6.33 -1.22 -3.93
CA ILE A 90 5.36 -1.40 -2.83
C ILE A 90 6.09 -1.32 -1.49
N HIS A 91 5.75 -0.30 -0.70
CA HIS A 91 6.29 -0.05 0.63
C HIS A 91 5.21 -0.30 1.69
N GLY A 92 5.65 -0.69 2.88
CA GLY A 92 4.74 -0.94 4.00
C GLY A 92 5.18 -0.20 5.26
N ILE A 93 4.20 0.33 5.98
CA ILE A 93 4.36 0.95 7.29
C ILE A 93 3.42 0.23 8.25
N GLY A 94 4.01 -0.47 9.23
CA GLY A 94 3.28 -1.21 10.25
C GLY A 94 3.05 -0.36 11.49
N PHE A 95 1.80 -0.18 11.92
CA PHE A 95 1.47 0.45 13.20
C PHE A 95 1.46 -0.58 14.34
N PRO A 96 1.80 -0.18 15.58
CA PRO A 96 1.98 -1.11 16.68
C PRO A 96 0.69 -1.56 17.38
N THR A 97 -0.47 -1.12 16.89
CA THR A 97 -1.79 -1.34 17.52
C THR A 97 -2.19 -2.80 17.67
N GLN A 98 -1.71 -3.69 16.79
CA GLN A 98 -1.88 -5.14 16.87
C GLN A 98 -0.56 -5.90 17.09
N VAL A 99 0.50 -5.22 17.58
CA VAL A 99 1.77 -5.89 17.86
C VAL A 99 1.59 -6.94 18.96
N GLY A 100 2.07 -8.15 18.69
CA GLY A 100 1.90 -9.31 19.58
C GLY A 100 0.61 -10.11 19.33
N TYR A 101 -0.31 -9.61 18.50
CA TYR A 101 -1.49 -10.34 18.06
C TYR A 101 -1.24 -11.06 16.72
N GLU A 102 -1.97 -12.15 16.47
CA GLU A 102 -1.79 -12.99 15.28
C GLU A 102 -1.88 -12.17 13.98
N ASN A 103 -2.90 -11.31 13.87
CA ASN A 103 -3.12 -10.55 12.66
C ASN A 103 -2.05 -9.49 12.41
N GLY A 104 -1.49 -8.87 13.45
CA GLY A 104 -0.39 -7.93 13.31
C GLY A 104 0.89 -8.62 12.83
N ALA A 105 1.17 -9.82 13.34
CA ALA A 105 2.26 -10.66 12.85
C ALA A 105 2.03 -11.07 11.38
N ARG A 106 0.78 -11.39 11.00
CA ARG A 106 0.39 -11.71 9.63
C ARG A 106 0.53 -10.50 8.69
N PHE A 107 0.14 -9.30 9.11
CA PHE A 107 0.33 -8.07 8.36
C PHE A 107 1.83 -7.79 8.14
N ALA A 108 2.64 -7.86 9.19
CA ALA A 108 4.08 -7.66 9.09
C ALA A 108 4.73 -8.68 8.13
N HIS A 109 4.32 -9.95 8.21
CA HIS A 109 4.80 -10.99 7.29
C HIS A 109 4.39 -10.68 5.84
N LEU A 110 3.13 -10.33 5.61
CA LEU A 110 2.64 -9.97 4.29
C LEU A 110 3.41 -8.79 3.70
N MET A 111 3.53 -7.69 4.45
CA MET A 111 4.21 -6.49 3.96
C MET A 111 5.71 -6.69 3.76
N ARG A 112 6.37 -7.50 4.61
CA ARG A 112 7.77 -7.91 4.37
C ARG A 112 7.93 -8.62 3.03
N LYS A 113 7.04 -9.57 2.70
CA LYS A 113 7.08 -10.31 1.43
C LYS A 113 6.75 -9.42 0.24
N LEU A 114 5.71 -8.59 0.34
CA LEU A 114 5.32 -7.70 -0.74
C LEU A 114 6.41 -6.66 -1.03
N SER A 115 7.01 -6.05 -0.01
CA SER A 115 8.08 -5.09 -0.21
C SER A 115 9.32 -5.73 -0.85
N GLU A 116 9.76 -6.88 -0.36
CA GLU A 116 10.88 -7.64 -0.94
C GLU A 116 10.64 -7.96 -2.43
N GLN A 117 9.45 -8.45 -2.79
CA GLN A 117 9.15 -8.89 -4.16
C GLN A 117 8.89 -7.75 -5.15
N ASN A 118 8.65 -6.54 -4.65
CA ASN A 118 8.26 -5.38 -5.45
C ASN A 118 9.24 -4.21 -5.29
N GLY A 119 10.46 -4.45 -4.81
CA GLY A 119 11.53 -3.44 -4.75
C GLY A 119 11.23 -2.27 -3.81
N GLY A 120 10.50 -2.54 -2.73
CA GLY A 120 10.21 -1.56 -1.68
C GLY A 120 10.75 -1.97 -0.31
N THR A 121 10.25 -1.33 0.74
CA THR A 121 10.70 -1.53 2.12
C THR A 121 9.50 -1.62 3.05
N PHE A 122 9.59 -2.52 4.03
CA PHE A 122 8.67 -2.55 5.16
C PHE A 122 9.34 -1.97 6.40
N VAL A 123 8.66 -1.04 7.08
CA VAL A 123 9.09 -0.44 8.34
C VAL A 123 7.99 -0.65 9.38
N ALA A 124 8.31 -1.29 10.50
CA ALA A 124 7.41 -1.38 11.65
C ALA A 124 7.74 -0.27 12.64
N ILE A 125 6.73 0.51 13.04
CA ILE A 125 6.90 1.57 14.03
C ILE A 125 6.81 0.94 15.42
N PRO A 126 7.79 1.19 16.31
CA PRO A 126 7.86 0.51 17.61
C PRO A 126 6.84 1.01 18.65
N HIS A 127 6.34 2.23 18.51
CA HIS A 127 5.35 2.87 19.38
C HIS A 127 4.67 4.04 18.63
N LEU A 128 3.44 4.40 19.02
CA LEU A 128 2.73 5.57 18.51
C LEU A 128 3.21 6.87 19.18
#